data_AF-A0A1V8SCH7-F1
#
_entry.id   AF-A0A1V8SCH7-F1
#
_cell.length_a   1.000
_cell.length_b   1.000
_cell.length_c   1.000
_cell.angle_alpha   90.00
_cell.angle_beta   90.00
_cell.angle_gamma   90.00
#
_symmetry.space_group_name_H-M   'P 1'
#
loop_
_entity.id
_entity.type
_entity.pdbx_description
1 polymer ?
#
loop_
_entity_poly.entity_id
_entity_poly.type
_entity_poly.pdbx_seq_one_letter_code
_entity_poly.pdbx_strand_id
1 'polypeptide(L)'
;MHGLSDCSVKDGQPYCIPSDDNVTFAPVSQEDQLFSTYYLDIAPYPIIADRTFFVKLHGYLKDDLINDLDATLADATFNATTHVSYENGRTYTWGSATFPLRAQAIAQIREYLAIRDMTGRYVEHLSLGYNAILIDGWFSYWFTASGNYTFAVDARLPDGRCLFAFEVTQWIEGAAQ
;
A
#
# COMPACT_ATOMS: atom_id res chain seq x y z
N MET A 1 0.08 -8.35 -23.33
CA MET A 1 -1.37 -8.40 -23.10
C MET A 1 -1.51 -8.55 -21.60
N HIS A 2 -1.71 -7.43 -20.91
CA HIS A 2 -1.70 -7.36 -19.45
C HIS A 2 -2.99 -7.99 -18.95
N GLY A 3 -2.87 -9.09 -18.20
CA GLY A 3 -4.00 -9.70 -17.53
C GLY A 3 -4.14 -8.99 -16.20
N LEU A 4 -5.20 -8.20 -16.04
CA LEU A 4 -5.75 -7.93 -14.71
C LEU A 4 -5.74 -9.27 -13.99
N SER A 5 -5.06 -9.37 -12.85
CA SER A 5 -5.13 -10.57 -12.02
C SER A 5 -6.61 -10.93 -11.87
N ASP A 6 -7.01 -12.12 -12.34
CA ASP A 6 -8.40 -12.58 -12.29
C ASP A 6 -8.82 -12.55 -10.83
N CYS A 7 -9.58 -11.51 -10.48
CA CYS A 7 -9.90 -11.24 -9.10
C CYS A 7 -11.04 -12.14 -8.66
N SER A 8 -10.69 -13.43 -8.53
CA SER A 8 -11.58 -14.47 -8.11
C SER A 8 -12.11 -14.16 -6.71
N VAL A 9 -13.41 -14.34 -6.59
CA VAL A 9 -14.16 -14.20 -5.36
C VAL A 9 -13.82 -15.41 -4.48
N LYS A 10 -13.30 -15.18 -3.27
CA LYS A 10 -13.14 -16.24 -2.26
C LYS A 10 -14.28 -16.11 -1.26
N ASP A 11 -15.02 -17.19 -1.04
CA ASP A 11 -16.15 -17.25 -0.10
C ASP A 11 -17.23 -16.17 -0.31
N GLY A 12 -17.44 -15.73 -1.55
CA GLY A 12 -18.44 -14.72 -1.90
C GLY A 12 -17.95 -13.26 -1.80
N GLN A 13 -16.69 -13.01 -1.40
CA GLN A 13 -16.11 -11.67 -1.28
C GLN A 13 -14.91 -11.46 -2.23
N PRO A 14 -14.65 -10.20 -2.68
CA PRO A 14 -13.42 -9.89 -3.40
C PRO A 14 -12.21 -10.19 -2.51
N TYR A 15 -11.36 -11.12 -2.94
CA TYR A 15 -10.14 -11.48 -2.20
C TYR A 15 -8.96 -10.55 -2.54
N CYS A 16 -9.03 -9.88 -3.68
CA CYS A 16 -7.95 -9.07 -4.23
C CYS A 16 -8.40 -7.71 -4.72
N ILE A 17 -7.42 -6.82 -4.79
CA ILE A 17 -7.56 -5.46 -5.30
C ILE A 17 -7.16 -5.49 -6.78
N PRO A 18 -7.97 -4.92 -7.69
CA PRO A 18 -7.58 -4.75 -9.08
C PRO A 18 -6.20 -4.08 -9.20
N SER A 19 -5.24 -4.80 -9.79
CA SER A 19 -3.84 -4.41 -9.95
C SER A 19 -3.18 -5.23 -11.07
N ASP A 20 -2.05 -4.75 -11.58
CA ASP A 20 -1.12 -5.53 -12.41
C ASP A 20 -0.24 -6.46 -11.56
N ASP A 21 -0.20 -6.24 -10.24
CA ASP A 21 0.48 -7.06 -9.24
C ASP A 21 -0.46 -8.07 -8.54
N ASN A 22 0.11 -9.02 -7.80
CA ASN A 22 -0.67 -9.90 -6.92
C ASN A 22 -1.00 -9.15 -5.61
N VAL A 23 -2.15 -8.49 -5.57
CA VAL A 23 -2.60 -7.69 -4.41
C VAL A 23 -3.82 -8.33 -3.74
N THR A 24 -3.78 -8.53 -2.43
CA THR A 24 -4.87 -9.13 -1.65
C THR A 24 -5.32 -8.21 -0.53
N PHE A 25 -6.56 -8.37 -0.05
CA PHE A 25 -7.04 -7.66 1.16
C PHE A 25 -6.49 -8.27 2.46
N ALA A 26 -5.41 -9.05 2.45
CA ALA A 26 -4.86 -9.59 3.69
C ALA A 26 -4.21 -8.50 4.58
N PRO A 27 -4.19 -8.68 5.92
CA PRO A 27 -4.84 -9.76 6.67
C PRO A 27 -6.31 -9.48 7.07
N VAL A 28 -6.86 -8.31 6.75
CA VAL A 28 -8.21 -7.86 7.16
C VAL A 28 -9.14 -7.83 5.95
N SER A 29 -10.23 -8.61 5.95
CA SER A 29 -11.16 -8.64 4.80
C SER A 29 -11.69 -7.24 4.44
N GLN A 30 -11.99 -7.02 3.16
CA GLN A 30 -12.45 -5.71 2.66
C GLN A 30 -13.67 -5.17 3.41
N GLU A 31 -14.58 -6.04 3.87
CA GLU A 31 -15.79 -5.66 4.59
C GLU A 31 -15.52 -5.07 5.99
N ASP A 32 -14.40 -5.46 6.60
CA ASP A 32 -13.93 -4.99 7.91
C ASP A 32 -13.04 -3.75 7.81
N GLN A 33 -12.77 -3.25 6.59
CA GLN A 33 -11.99 -2.04 6.33
C GLN A 33 -12.92 -0.82 6.15
N LEU A 34 -12.56 0.32 6.75
CA LEU A 34 -13.31 1.58 6.62
C LEU A 34 -13.15 2.25 5.24
N PHE A 35 -11.99 2.04 4.61
CA PHE A 35 -11.61 2.57 3.31
C PHE A 35 -11.74 1.47 2.26
N SER A 36 -12.72 1.61 1.37
CA SER A 36 -12.96 0.67 0.28
C SER A 36 -11.96 0.91 -0.84
N THR A 37 -10.85 0.19 -0.81
CA THR A 37 -9.87 0.16 -1.90
C THR A 37 -10.47 -0.49 -3.14
N TYR A 38 -10.39 0.20 -4.29
CA TYR A 38 -10.88 -0.32 -5.57
C TYR A 38 -9.80 -0.47 -6.64
N TYR A 39 -8.62 0.11 -6.42
CA TYR A 39 -7.51 0.00 -7.37
C TYR A 39 -6.17 0.29 -6.68
N LEU A 40 -5.15 -0.50 -7.02
CA LEU A 40 -3.76 -0.28 -6.64
C LEU A 40 -2.89 -0.53 -7.88
N ASP A 41 -1.91 0.34 -8.11
CA ASP A 41 -0.96 0.20 -9.21
C ASP A 41 0.45 0.57 -8.74
N ILE A 42 1.44 -0.14 -9.28
CA ILE A 42 2.85 0.08 -9.00
C ILE A 42 3.62 0.11 -10.32
N ALA A 43 4.34 1.20 -10.55
CA ALA A 43 5.08 1.43 -11.79
C ALA A 43 6.53 1.85 -11.50
N PRO A 44 7.52 1.38 -12.28
CA PRO A 44 7.38 0.36 -13.33
C PRO A 44 7.17 -1.04 -12.75
N TYR A 45 6.66 -1.95 -13.59
CA TYR A 45 6.63 -3.38 -13.31
C TYR A 45 7.62 -4.12 -14.25
N PRO A 46 8.54 -4.95 -13.71
CA PRO A 46 8.88 -5.05 -12.30
C PRO A 46 9.57 -3.77 -11.79
N ILE A 47 9.57 -3.56 -10.46
CA ILE A 47 10.44 -2.55 -9.87
C ILE A 47 11.89 -2.98 -10.07
N ILE A 48 12.73 -2.03 -10.51
CA ILE A 48 14.17 -2.21 -10.61
C ILE A 48 14.80 -1.46 -9.44
N ALA A 49 15.58 -2.16 -8.62
CA ALA A 49 16.31 -1.55 -7.52
C ALA A 49 17.24 -0.44 -8.04
N ASP A 50 17.49 0.53 -7.16
CA ASP A 50 18.18 1.78 -7.50
C ASP A 50 17.48 2.64 -8.57
N ARG A 51 16.23 2.34 -8.95
CA ARG A 51 15.37 3.23 -9.76
C ARG A 51 14.14 3.68 -9.00
N THR A 52 13.61 4.83 -9.40
CA THR A 52 12.36 5.35 -8.84
C THR A 52 11.19 4.45 -9.23
N PHE A 53 10.29 4.21 -8.28
CA PHE A 53 8.99 3.61 -8.50
C PHE A 53 7.89 4.52 -7.96
N PHE A 54 6.67 4.25 -8.39
CA PHE A 54 5.47 4.98 -8.03
C PHE A 54 4.40 3.99 -7.62
N VAL A 55 3.73 4.26 -6.50
CA VAL A 55 2.53 3.54 -6.07
C VAL A 55 1.35 4.49 -6.16
N LYS A 56 0.23 3.98 -6.65
CA LYS A 56 -1.04 4.69 -6.67
C LYS A 56 -2.13 3.80 -6.09
N LEU A 57 -2.67 4.20 -4.96
CA LEU A 57 -3.78 3.54 -4.28
C LEU A 57 -5.01 4.43 -4.34
N HIS A 58 -6.12 3.86 -4.75
CA HIS A 58 -7.38 4.57 -4.93
C HIS A 58 -8.49 3.87 -4.12
N GLY A 59 -9.28 4.67 -3.40
CA GLY A 59 -10.37 4.13 -2.59
C GLY A 59 -11.37 5.18 -2.13
N TYR A 60 -12.39 4.70 -1.42
CA TYR A 60 -13.51 5.49 -0.92
C TYR A 60 -13.61 5.35 0.60
N LEU A 61 -13.59 6.46 1.33
CA LEU A 61 -13.83 6.51 2.77
C LEU A 61 -15.31 6.78 3.06
N LYS A 62 -15.95 5.93 3.87
CA LYS A 62 -17.38 6.03 4.21
C LYS A 62 -17.66 7.12 5.25
N ASP A 63 -18.78 7.83 5.06
CA ASP A 63 -19.15 9.06 5.78
C ASP A 63 -19.69 8.85 7.20
N ASP A 64 -20.14 7.64 7.54
CA ASP A 64 -20.97 7.36 8.72
C ASP A 64 -20.21 6.70 9.88
N LEU A 65 -18.89 6.53 9.77
CA LEU A 65 -18.14 5.65 10.68
C LEU A 65 -17.19 6.38 11.64
N ILE A 66 -16.97 7.70 11.52
CA ILE A 66 -15.89 8.36 12.29
C ILE A 66 -16.41 9.60 13.02
N ASN A 67 -16.36 9.56 14.36
CA ASN A 67 -16.57 10.72 15.22
C ASN A 67 -15.34 11.63 15.16
N ASP A 68 -15.54 12.96 15.12
CA ASP A 68 -14.45 13.92 14.97
C ASP A 68 -13.45 13.53 13.87
N LEU A 69 -14.02 13.40 12.66
CA LEU A 69 -13.39 12.85 11.48
C LEU A 69 -12.00 13.42 11.21
N ASP A 70 -11.86 14.74 11.25
CA ASP A 70 -10.66 15.44 10.81
C ASP A 70 -9.47 15.12 11.73
N ALA A 71 -9.65 15.29 13.04
CA ALA A 71 -8.64 14.94 14.03
C ALA A 71 -8.31 13.44 14.02
N THR A 72 -9.33 12.60 13.87
CA THR A 72 -9.15 11.14 13.84
C THR A 72 -8.35 10.67 12.62
N LEU A 73 -8.56 11.28 11.44
CA LEU A 73 -7.80 10.94 10.23
C LEU A 73 -6.40 11.56 10.23
N ALA A 74 -6.21 12.73 10.85
CA ALA A 74 -4.90 13.36 10.99
C ALA A 74 -3.92 12.52 11.83
N ASP A 75 -4.45 11.78 12.82
CA ASP A 75 -3.66 10.90 13.69
C ASP A 75 -3.59 9.44 13.21
N ALA A 76 -4.15 9.13 12.02
CA ALA A 76 -4.05 7.80 11.45
C ALA A 76 -2.59 7.41 11.16
N THR A 77 -2.30 6.12 11.26
CA THR A 77 -0.97 5.56 10.99
C THR A 77 -1.07 4.37 10.07
N PHE A 78 0.03 4.02 9.41
CA PHE A 78 0.14 2.75 8.74
C PHE A 78 1.41 2.02 9.14
N ASN A 79 1.28 0.71 9.23
CA ASN A 79 2.37 -0.21 9.44
C ASN A 79 2.76 -0.87 8.13
N ALA A 80 4.05 -0.97 7.85
CA ALA A 80 4.58 -1.68 6.69
C ALA A 80 5.52 -2.79 7.16
N THR A 81 5.31 -4.00 6.64
CA THR A 81 6.21 -5.15 6.80
C THR A 81 6.61 -5.66 5.43
N THR A 82 7.85 -6.10 5.29
CA THR A 82 8.36 -6.67 4.04
C THR A 82 8.86 -8.08 4.25
N HIS A 83 8.46 -8.99 3.38
CA HIS A 83 8.99 -10.34 3.27
C HIS A 83 9.53 -10.55 1.86
N VAL A 84 10.60 -11.35 1.71
CA VAL A 84 11.15 -11.71 0.40
C VAL A 84 11.43 -13.19 0.33
N SER A 85 11.13 -13.77 -0.83
CA SER A 85 11.66 -15.05 -1.29
C SER A 85 12.62 -14.80 -2.46
N TYR A 86 13.91 -14.97 -2.22
CA TYR A 86 14.98 -14.76 -3.20
C TYR A 86 15.06 -15.91 -4.21
N GLU A 87 15.64 -15.67 -5.39
CA GLU A 87 15.88 -16.70 -6.41
C GLU A 87 16.63 -17.93 -5.91
N ASN A 88 17.57 -17.72 -4.99
CA ASN A 88 18.39 -18.79 -4.41
C ASN A 88 17.64 -19.63 -3.35
N GLY A 89 16.33 -19.42 -3.19
CA GLY A 89 15.47 -20.13 -2.24
C GLY A 89 15.58 -19.66 -0.79
N ARG A 90 16.42 -18.68 -0.48
CA ARG A 90 16.45 -18.06 0.84
C ARG A 90 15.25 -17.13 1.01
N THR A 91 14.83 -16.96 2.26
CA THR A 91 13.81 -15.99 2.62
C THR A 91 14.33 -15.02 3.66
N TYR A 92 13.75 -13.83 3.70
CA TYR A 92 14.03 -12.84 4.72
C TYR A 92 12.79 -12.02 5.03
N THR A 93 12.63 -11.60 6.28
CA THR A 93 11.56 -10.71 6.72
C THR A 93 12.20 -9.52 7.40
N TRP A 94 11.93 -8.33 6.86
CA TRP A 94 12.28 -7.08 7.53
C TRP A 94 11.31 -6.84 8.68
N GLY A 95 11.81 -6.21 9.74
CA GLY A 95 10.97 -5.75 10.83
C GLY A 95 9.90 -4.78 10.35
N SER A 96 8.82 -4.72 11.12
CA SER A 96 7.71 -3.81 10.90
C SER A 96 8.09 -2.35 11.23
N ALA A 97 7.66 -1.41 10.40
CA ALA A 97 7.82 0.03 10.63
C ALA A 97 6.46 0.74 10.59
N THR A 98 6.22 1.65 11.53
CA THR A 98 4.98 2.46 11.60
C THR A 98 5.27 3.90 11.21
N PHE A 99 4.42 4.45 10.34
CA PHE A 99 4.50 5.84 9.89
C PHE A 99 3.15 6.53 10.02
N PRO A 100 3.11 7.86 10.21
CA PRO A 100 1.87 8.61 10.10
C PRO A 100 1.27 8.50 8.68
N LEU A 101 -0.05 8.39 8.57
CA LEU A 101 -0.76 8.37 7.29
C LEU A 101 -1.14 9.79 6.89
N ARG A 102 -0.14 10.57 6.47
CA ARG A 102 -0.31 11.95 6.02
C ARG A 102 0.69 12.30 4.93
N ALA A 103 0.40 13.36 4.17
CA ALA A 103 1.31 13.89 3.17
C ALA A 103 2.64 14.31 3.83
N GLN A 104 3.72 13.59 3.53
CA GLN A 104 5.03 13.82 4.13
C GLN A 104 6.16 13.11 3.38
N ALA A 105 7.38 13.58 3.59
CA ALA A 105 8.57 12.78 3.32
C ALA A 105 8.77 11.74 4.43
N ILE A 106 8.98 10.49 4.04
CA ILE A 106 9.34 9.39 4.95
C ILE A 106 10.85 9.20 4.84
N ALA A 107 11.59 10.08 5.52
CA ALA A 107 13.04 10.20 5.39
C ALA A 107 13.80 8.89 5.67
N GLN A 108 13.25 8.01 6.52
CA GLN A 108 13.82 6.71 6.88
C GLN A 108 13.96 5.78 5.67
N ILE A 109 13.05 5.87 4.70
CA ILE A 109 13.00 5.03 3.50
C ILE A 109 13.15 5.82 2.20
N ARG A 110 13.37 7.15 2.29
CA ARG A 110 13.54 8.06 1.15
C ARG A 110 12.35 8.05 0.18
N GLU A 111 11.15 7.97 0.74
CA GLU A 111 9.90 8.00 -0.02
C GLU A 111 9.13 9.27 0.31
N TYR A 112 8.23 9.67 -0.59
CA TYR A 112 7.27 10.73 -0.34
C TYR A 112 5.85 10.20 -0.49
N LEU A 113 5.04 10.40 0.55
CA LEU A 113 3.62 10.10 0.53
C LEU A 113 2.85 11.38 0.24
N ALA A 114 1.93 11.31 -0.73
CA ALA A 114 0.98 12.38 -1.02
C ALA A 114 -0.46 11.84 -1.01
N ILE A 115 -1.41 12.68 -0.65
CA ILE A 115 -2.84 12.33 -0.66
C ILE A 115 -3.58 13.36 -1.51
N ARG A 116 -4.51 12.90 -2.35
CA ARG A 116 -5.44 13.75 -3.10
C ARG A 116 -6.87 13.44 -2.73
N ASP A 117 -7.68 14.48 -2.59
CA ASP A 117 -9.14 14.37 -2.40
C ASP A 117 -9.86 14.12 -3.74
N MET A 118 -11.19 13.99 -3.70
CA MET A 118 -12.04 13.73 -4.87
C MET A 118 -11.94 14.81 -5.97
N THR A 119 -11.46 16.00 -5.64
CA THR A 119 -11.26 17.10 -6.60
C THR A 119 -9.87 17.05 -7.24
N GLY A 120 -9.02 16.13 -6.80
CA GLY A 120 -7.62 16.01 -7.20
C GLY A 120 -6.68 16.95 -6.47
N ARG A 121 -7.17 17.71 -5.47
CA ARG A 121 -6.35 18.63 -4.68
C ARG A 121 -5.52 17.84 -3.67
N TYR A 122 -4.26 18.23 -3.53
CA TYR A 122 -3.39 17.68 -2.49
C TYR A 122 -3.86 18.11 -1.11
N VAL A 123 -4.00 17.14 -0.21
CA VAL A 123 -4.47 17.30 1.17
C VAL A 123 -3.51 16.63 2.14
N GLU A 124 -3.54 17.04 3.42
CA GLU A 124 -2.61 16.55 4.43
C GLU A 124 -2.96 15.12 4.87
N HIS A 125 -4.23 14.80 5.05
CA HIS A 125 -4.72 13.47 5.41
C HIS A 125 -5.93 13.11 4.54
N LEU A 126 -6.42 11.89 4.67
CA LEU A 126 -7.63 11.44 3.97
C LEU A 126 -8.85 12.29 4.36
N SER A 127 -9.81 12.35 3.45
CA SER A 127 -11.12 12.95 3.68
C SER A 127 -12.22 11.94 3.37
N LEU A 128 -13.47 12.29 3.68
CA LEU A 128 -14.62 11.52 3.21
C LEU A 128 -14.68 11.44 1.69
N GLY A 129 -15.30 10.37 1.20
CA GLY A 129 -15.45 10.11 -0.21
C GLY A 129 -14.19 9.57 -0.88
N TYR A 130 -13.99 9.93 -2.14
CA TYR A 130 -12.89 9.42 -2.95
C TYR A 130 -11.55 10.05 -2.57
N ASN A 131 -10.53 9.19 -2.45
CA ASN A 131 -9.16 9.62 -2.22
C ASN A 131 -8.19 8.84 -3.11
N ALA A 132 -7.06 9.47 -3.39
CA ALA A 132 -5.88 8.82 -3.96
C ALA A 132 -4.69 8.99 -3.00
N ILE A 133 -4.03 7.90 -2.67
CA ILE A 133 -2.74 7.88 -1.96
C ILE A 133 -1.66 7.57 -2.99
N LEU A 134 -0.60 8.35 -2.96
CA LEU A 134 0.50 8.28 -3.91
C LEU A 134 1.80 8.17 -3.16
N ILE A 135 2.66 7.27 -3.63
CA ILE A 135 4.02 7.15 -3.11
C ILE A 135 4.96 7.26 -4.30
N ASP A 136 5.94 8.15 -4.23
CA ASP A 136 7.14 8.06 -5.04
C ASP A 136 8.29 7.60 -4.14
N GLY A 137 9.00 6.57 -4.60
CA GLY A 137 9.95 5.86 -3.77
C GLY A 137 11.18 5.39 -4.54
N TRP A 138 12.18 4.97 -3.78
CA TRP A 138 13.45 4.51 -4.30
C TRP A 138 14.03 3.41 -3.41
N PHE A 139 13.92 2.16 -3.87
CA PHE A 139 14.49 1.01 -3.17
C PHE A 139 16.00 0.95 -3.38
N SER A 140 16.72 1.47 -2.39
CA SER A 140 18.18 1.46 -2.33
C SER A 140 18.68 0.54 -1.21
N TYR A 141 19.92 0.06 -1.33
CA TYR A 141 20.73 -0.69 -0.34
C TYR A 141 20.17 -2.03 0.19
N TRP A 142 18.87 -2.14 0.44
CA TRP A 142 18.21 -3.31 1.03
C TRP A 142 17.64 -4.28 -0.01
N PHE A 143 17.46 -3.80 -1.24
CA PHE A 143 16.80 -4.52 -2.33
C PHE A 143 17.80 -4.93 -3.42
N THR A 144 19.02 -5.35 -3.02
CA THR A 144 20.10 -5.64 -3.97
C THR A 144 19.98 -7.00 -4.66
N ALA A 145 19.10 -7.88 -4.18
CA ALA A 145 18.93 -9.22 -4.74
C ALA A 145 17.52 -9.39 -5.32
N SER A 146 17.45 -10.01 -6.49
CA SER A 146 16.19 -10.31 -7.15
C SER A 146 15.36 -11.34 -6.37
N GLY A 147 14.05 -11.17 -6.39
CA GLY A 147 13.12 -12.07 -5.73
C GLY A 147 11.68 -11.58 -5.76
N ASN A 148 10.79 -12.38 -5.18
CA ASN A 148 9.41 -11.98 -4.93
C ASN A 148 9.35 -11.30 -3.56
N TYR A 149 9.06 -9.99 -3.58
CA TYR A 149 8.89 -9.19 -2.38
C TYR A 149 7.40 -9.02 -2.11
N THR A 150 6.99 -9.36 -0.89
CA THR A 150 5.67 -9.16 -0.35
C THR A 150 5.71 -7.97 0.62
N PHE A 151 4.95 -6.93 0.32
CA PHE A 151 4.73 -5.79 1.21
C PHE A 151 3.35 -5.89 1.82
N ALA A 152 3.29 -5.98 3.15
CA ALA A 152 2.06 -5.94 3.91
C ALA A 152 1.88 -4.54 4.50
N VAL A 153 0.74 -3.92 4.22
CA VAL A 153 0.36 -2.59 4.73
C VAL A 153 -0.89 -2.74 5.59
N ASP A 154 -0.84 -2.20 6.81
CA ASP A 154 -1.99 -2.14 7.74
C ASP A 154 -2.13 -0.70 8.26
N ALA A 155 -3.09 0.02 7.69
CA ALA A 155 -3.43 1.39 8.08
C ALA A 155 -4.57 1.39 9.10
N ARG A 156 -4.40 2.13 10.19
CA ARG A 156 -5.34 2.17 11.32
C ARG A 156 -5.60 3.57 11.82
N LEU A 157 -6.82 3.77 12.31
CA LEU A 157 -7.19 4.92 13.12
C LEU A 157 -6.55 4.82 14.52
N PRO A 158 -6.48 5.93 15.29
CA PRO A 158 -5.94 5.93 16.66
C PRO A 158 -6.67 4.98 17.62
N ASP A 159 -7.95 4.71 17.37
CA ASP A 159 -8.78 3.77 18.14
C ASP A 159 -8.56 2.30 17.76
N GLY A 160 -7.66 2.02 16.81
CA GLY A 160 -7.26 0.69 16.39
C GLY A 160 -8.12 0.09 15.26
N ARG A 161 -9.19 0.75 14.83
CA ARG A 161 -9.99 0.28 13.68
C ARG A 161 -9.16 0.31 12.40
N CYS A 162 -9.35 -0.71 11.56
CA CYS A 162 -8.65 -0.83 10.28
C CYS A 162 -9.20 0.17 9.28
N LEU A 163 -8.36 1.09 8.84
CA LEU A 163 -8.68 2.01 7.76
C LEU A 163 -8.62 1.26 6.43
N PHE A 164 -7.45 0.72 6.09
CA PHE A 164 -7.28 -0.25 5.02
C PHE A 164 -6.10 -1.17 5.30
N ALA A 165 -6.13 -2.36 4.72
CA ALA A 165 -5.00 -3.27 4.74
C ALA A 165 -4.92 -4.04 3.41
N PHE A 166 -3.69 -4.30 2.98
CA PHE A 166 -3.43 -5.14 1.82
C PHE A 166 -2.04 -5.76 1.88
N GLU A 167 -1.87 -6.85 1.13
CA GLU A 167 -0.57 -7.41 0.80
C GLU A 167 -0.36 -7.37 -0.70
N VAL A 168 0.77 -6.82 -1.15
CA VAL A 168 1.18 -6.85 -2.56
C VAL A 168 2.44 -7.69 -2.69
N THR A 169 2.41 -8.67 -3.58
CA THR A 169 3.61 -9.45 -3.96
C THR A 169 3.98 -9.16 -5.40
N GLN A 170 5.22 -8.74 -5.61
CA GLN A 170 5.76 -8.53 -6.95
C GLN A 170 7.23 -8.91 -7.05
N TRP A 171 7.67 -9.13 -8.29
CA TRP A 171 9.08 -9.31 -8.57
C TRP A 171 9.81 -7.97 -8.48
N ILE A 172 10.92 -7.95 -7.74
CA ILE A 172 11.87 -6.83 -7.79
C ILE A 172 13.15 -7.35 -8.43
N GLU A 173 13.60 -6.64 -9.47
CA GLU A 173 14.91 -6.86 -10.07
C GLU A 173 15.97 -6.17 -9.20
N GLY A 174 16.83 -6.96 -8.56
CA GLY A 174 17.92 -6.44 -7.75
C GLY A 174 18.93 -5.69 -8.61
N ALA A 175 19.59 -4.69 -8.02
CA ALA A 175 20.69 -3.99 -8.70
C ALA A 175 21.82 -5.01 -8.91
N ALA A 176 22.07 -5.37 -10.16
CA ALA A 176 23.18 -6.26 -10.52
C ALA A 176 24.47 -5.76 -9.84
N GLN A 177 25.13 -6.64 -9.09
CA GLN A 177 26.45 -6.37 -8.54
C GLN A 177 27.52 -6.37 -9.65
#